data_AF-A0A382M5J0-F1
#
_entry.id   AF-A0A382M5J0-F1
#
_cell.length_a   1.000
_cell.length_b   1.000
_cell.length_c   1.000
_cell.angle_alpha   90.00
_cell.angle_beta   90.00
_cell.angle_gamma   90.00
#
_symmetry.space_group_name_H-M   'P 1'
#
loop_
_entity.id
_entity.type
_entity.pdbx_description
1 polymer ?
#
loop_
_entity_poly.entity_id
_entity_poly.type
_entity_poly.pdbx_seq_one_letter_code
_entity_poly.pdbx_strand_id
1 'polypeptide(L)' 'MFKKGTHSYRTDSRNNNIQVYINGKLHPRSEARISVFDSGFLLGDGVWEGIRILNGKMVFLDEH' A
#
# COMPACT_ATOMS: atom_id res chain seq x y z
N MET A 1 3.95 23.59 -13.78
CA MET A 1 3.92 22.21 -14.32
C MET A 1 4.09 21.26 -13.15
N PHE A 2 3.04 20.58 -12.68
CA PHE A 2 3.17 19.65 -11.55
C PHE A 2 3.98 18.43 -12.00
N LYS A 3 5.23 18.30 -11.53
CA LYS A 3 6.02 17.08 -11.71
C LYS A 3 5.32 15.94 -10.97
N LYS A 4 4.59 15.11 -11.71
CA LYS A 4 4.05 13.85 -11.20
C LYS A 4 5.16 12.81 -11.23
N GLY A 5 5.64 12.39 -10.07
CA GLY A 5 6.52 11.22 -9.94
C GLY A 5 5.80 9.92 -10.29
N THR A 6 6.55 8.83 -10.43
CA THR A 6 6.05 7.49 -10.79
C THR A 6 4.98 6.95 -9.85
N HIS A 7 4.95 7.41 -8.60
CA HIS A 7 3.97 7.03 -7.58
C HIS A 7 2.79 8.02 -7.44
N SER A 8 2.61 8.92 -8.40
CA SER A 8 1.49 9.86 -8.38
C SER A 8 0.19 9.16 -8.76
N TYR A 9 -0.82 9.25 -7.90
CA TYR A 9 -2.17 8.73 -8.18
C TYR A 9 -3.19 9.87 -8.22
N ARG A 10 -4.37 9.60 -8.79
CA ARG A 10 -5.50 10.53 -8.72
C ARG A 10 -6.10 10.45 -7.32
N THR A 11 -6.25 11.60 -6.65
CA THR A 11 -6.93 11.66 -5.35
C THR A 11 -8.34 11.09 -5.47
N ASP A 12 -8.71 10.23 -4.54
CA ASP A 12 -10.02 9.57 -4.48
C ASP A 12 -10.48 9.54 -3.03
N SER A 13 -11.67 10.05 -2.74
CA SER A 13 -12.21 10.12 -1.37
C SER A 13 -12.46 8.74 -0.76
N ARG A 14 -12.63 7.70 -1.59
CA ARG A 14 -12.77 6.31 -1.13
C ARG A 14 -11.50 5.82 -0.41
N ASN A 15 -10.34 6.39 -0.73
CA ASN A 15 -9.07 6.02 -0.11
C ASN A 15 -8.98 6.43 1.38
N ASN A 16 -9.85 7.33 1.85
CA ASN A 16 -9.84 7.79 3.23
C ASN A 16 -10.21 6.69 4.23
N ASN A 17 -11.02 5.71 3.81
CA ASN A 17 -11.60 4.69 4.69
C ASN A 17 -11.04 3.28 4.43
N ILE A 18 -9.93 3.17 3.69
CA ILE A 18 -9.31 1.87 3.44
C ILE A 18 -8.82 1.24 4.74
N GLN A 19 -8.83 -0.09 4.77
CA GLN A 19 -8.27 -0.87 5.84
C GLN A 19 -6.84 -1.29 5.46
N VAL A 20 -5.94 -1.24 6.44
CA VAL A 20 -4.56 -1.70 6.33
C VAL A 20 -4.41 -2.92 7.22
N TYR A 21 -3.96 -4.03 6.65
CA TYR A 21 -3.72 -5.26 7.40
C TYR A 21 -2.32 -5.23 8.01
N ILE A 22 -2.22 -5.31 9.33
CA ILE A 22 -0.96 -5.30 10.07
C ILE A 22 -1.05 -6.33 11.18
N ASN A 23 -0.10 -7.26 11.25
CA ASN A 23 0.05 -8.23 12.34
C ASN A 23 -1.25 -8.97 12.72
N GLY A 24 -1.98 -9.49 11.74
CA GLY A 24 -3.19 -10.28 11.98
C GLY A 24 -4.49 -9.48 12.09
N LYS A 25 -4.44 -8.15 11.96
CA LYS A 25 -5.61 -7.28 12.18
C LYS A 25 -5.76 -6.22 11.11
N LEU A 26 -7.01 -5.86 10.80
CA LEU A 26 -7.35 -4.73 9.95
C LEU A 26 -7.46 -3.46 10.79
N HIS A 27 -6.85 -2.39 10.31
CA HIS A 27 -6.86 -1.06 10.93
C HIS A 27 -7.34 -0.01 9.92
N PRO A 28 -8.11 1.01 10.35
CA PRO A 28 -8.32 2.19 9.53
C PRO A 28 -6.98 2.82 9.12
N ARG A 29 -6.89 3.35 7.90
CA ARG A 29 -5.65 4.00 7.38
C ARG A 29 -5.06 5.03 8.35
N SER A 30 -5.89 5.81 9.03
CA SER A 30 -5.47 6.83 9.99
C SER A 30 -4.84 6.29 11.27
N GLU A 31 -5.08 5.02 11.59
CA GLU A 31 -4.61 4.36 12.82
C GLU A 31 -3.53 3.30 12.55
N ALA A 32 -3.32 2.97 11.27
CA ALA A 32 -2.34 2.00 10.81
C ALA A 32 -0.91 2.45 11.20
N ARG A 33 -0.21 1.61 11.97
CA ARG A 33 1.12 1.88 12.50
C ARG A 33 1.96 0.61 12.57
N ILE A 34 3.24 0.76 12.33
CA ILE A 34 4.26 -0.27 12.55
C ILE A 34 5.24 0.21 13.62
N SER A 35 6.07 -0.70 14.14
CA SER A 35 7.15 -0.32 15.06
C SER A 35 8.19 0.52 14.33
N VAL A 36 8.74 1.54 14.99
CA VAL A 36 9.93 2.26 14.48
C VAL A 36 11.19 1.37 14.47
N PHE A 37 11.13 0.22 15.15
CA PHE A 37 12.19 -0.80 15.16
C PHE A 37 11.97 -1.92 14.15
N ASP A 38 10.97 -1.79 13.27
CA ASP A 38 10.77 -2.75 12.17
C ASP A 38 11.98 -2.75 11.23
N SER A 39 12.52 -3.92 10.89
CA SER A 39 13.74 -4.03 10.06
C SER A 39 13.51 -3.56 8.62
N GLY A 40 12.29 -3.71 8.10
CA GLY A 40 11.89 -3.18 6.80
C GLY A 40 11.90 -1.65 6.78
N PHE A 41 11.58 -1.01 7.91
CA PHE A 41 11.71 0.44 8.06
C PHE A 41 13.16 0.89 8.33
N LEU A 42 13.86 0.25 9.29
CA LEU A 42 15.18 0.67 9.73
C LEU A 42 16.28 0.41 8.71
N LEU A 43 16.25 -0.76 8.07
CA LEU A 43 17.34 -1.27 7.24
C LEU A 43 16.95 -1.42 5.78
N GLY A 44 15.66 -1.25 5.45
CA GLY A 44 15.13 -1.66 4.16
C GLY A 44 15.16 -3.18 3.98
N ASP A 45 15.16 -3.93 5.08
CA ASP A 45 15.18 -5.39 5.09
C ASP A 45 13.76 -5.93 4.79
N GLY A 46 13.34 -5.77 3.54
CA GLY A 46 12.02 -6.17 3.09
C GLY A 46 11.93 -6.22 1.58
N VAL A 47 11.05 -7.09 1.08
CA VAL A 47 10.61 -7.10 -0.31
C VAL A 47 9.21 -6.49 -0.35
N TRP A 48 8.94 -5.65 -1.33
CA TRP A 48 7.63 -5.08 -1.57
C TRP A 48 7.18 -5.39 -2.99
N GLU A 49 5.89 -5.68 -3.14
CA GLU A 49 5.24 -5.93 -4.42
C GLU A 49 3.83 -5.31 -4.42
N GLY A 50 3.26 -5.06 -5.61
CA GLY A 50 1.96 -4.41 -5.73
C GLY A 50 1.04 -5.02 -6.78
N ILE A 51 -0.04 -5.66 -6.35
CA ILE A 51 -1.08 -6.17 -7.24
C ILE A 51 -2.05 -5.05 -7.64
N ARG A 52 -2.47 -5.03 -8.91
CA ARG A 52 -3.45 -4.08 -9.43
C ARG A 52 -4.77 -4.77 -9.77
N ILE A 53 -5.87 -4.09 -9.46
CA ILE A 53 -7.21 -4.44 -9.95
C ILE A 53 -7.58 -3.47 -11.06
N LEU A 54 -7.87 -4.00 -12.26
CA LEU A 54 -8.38 -3.25 -13.39
C LEU A 54 -9.72 -3.83 -13.80
N ASN A 55 -10.76 -2.99 -13.84
CA ASN A 55 -12.12 -3.39 -14.23
C ASN A 55 -12.64 -4.65 -13.50
N GLY A 56 -12.37 -4.73 -12.19
CA GLY A 56 -12.80 -5.84 -11.34
C GLY A 56 -11.97 -7.12 -11.45
N LYS A 57 -10.86 -7.12 -12.20
CA LYS A 57 -9.96 -8.27 -12.33
C LYS A 57 -8.57 -7.96 -11.79
N MET A 58 -7.99 -8.90 -11.04
CA MET A 58 -6.58 -8.83 -10.66
C MET A 58 -5.71 -9.08 -11.89
N VAL A 59 -4.71 -8.24 -12.09
CA VAL A 59 -3.85 -8.26 -13.28
C VAL A 59 -2.56 -8.99 -12.95
N PHE A 60 -2.16 -9.94 -13.81
CA PHE A 60 -0.95 -10.78 -13.68
C PHE A 60 -0.82 -11.52 -12.35
N LEU A 61 -1.94 -11.91 -11.73
CA LEU A 61 -1.93 -12.46 -10.36
C LEU A 61 -1.01 -13.68 -10.22
N ASP A 62 -0.94 -14.54 -11.24
CA ASP A 62 -0.13 -15.76 -11.20
C ASP A 62 1.36 -15.47 -11.39
N GLU A 63 1.72 -14.32 -11.97
CA GLU A 63 3.10 -13.91 -12.20
C GLU A 63 3.71 -13.03 -11.07
N HIS A 64 2.89 -12.54 -10.12
CA HIS A 64 3.38 -11.84 -8.92
C HIS A 64 3.87 -12.85 -7.87
#